data_AF-A0A375B9N2-F1
#
_entry.id   AF-A0A375B9N2-F1
#
_cell.length_a   1.000
_cell.length_b   1.000
_cell.length_c   1.000
_cell.angle_alpha   90.00
_cell.angle_beta   90.00
_cell.angle_gamma   90.00
#
_symmetry.space_group_name_H-M   'P 1'
#
loop_
_entity.id
_entity.type
_entity.pdbx_description
1 polymer ?
#
loop_
_entity_poly.entity_id
_entity_poly.type
_entity_poly.pdbx_seq_one_letter_code
_entity_poly.pdbx_strand_id
1 'polypeptide(L)'
;MRYEISQKFYFEAAHTLHRTIDAEGSRRIHGHTYHAEVALSGTPSLESGMVVDLAILRREIERVRDALDHRFLDEIAELGPATLENLCAFIGKRLSQSLPSVIRVRVMRPASGDSCTLHIE
;
A
#
# COMPACT_ATOMS: atom_id res chain seq x y z
N MET A 1 17.58 -14.73 -15.34
CA MET A 1 16.53 -15.05 -14.34
C MET A 1 16.07 -13.75 -13.69
N ARG A 2 14.79 -13.65 -13.35
CA ARG A 2 14.22 -12.48 -12.67
C ARG A 2 13.60 -12.97 -11.36
N TYR A 3 13.81 -12.22 -10.29
CA TYR A 3 13.38 -12.55 -8.94
C TYR A 3 12.38 -11.51 -8.46
N GLU A 4 11.47 -11.94 -7.59
CA GLU A 4 10.57 -11.07 -6.85
C GLU A 4 10.95 -11.11 -5.38
N ILE A 5 11.01 -9.94 -4.75
CA ILE A 5 11.09 -9.81 -3.30
C ILE A 5 9.91 -8.97 -2.83
N SER A 6 9.42 -9.21 -1.62
CA SER A 6 8.34 -8.41 -1.04
C SER A 6 8.60 -8.05 0.42
N GLN A 7 7.97 -6.96 0.85
CA GLN A 7 7.97 -6.51 2.24
C GLN A 7 6.54 -6.15 2.63
N LYS A 8 6.14 -6.62 3.82
CA LYS A 8 4.85 -6.31 4.43
C LYS A 8 4.99 -5.19 5.45
N PHE A 9 3.94 -4.41 5.60
CA PHE A 9 3.74 -3.42 6.66
C PHE A 9 2.26 -3.30 6.98
N TYR A 10 1.92 -2.53 8.01
CA TYR A 10 0.54 -2.21 8.36
C TYR A 10 0.44 -0.75 8.77
N PHE A 11 -0.77 -0.21 8.71
CA PHE A 11 -1.12 1.11 9.22
C PHE A 11 -2.55 1.11 9.73
N GLU A 12 -2.81 1.96 10.71
CA GLU A 12 -4.13 2.12 11.32
C GLU A 12 -4.68 3.48 10.94
N ALA A 13 -5.85 3.50 10.30
CA ALA A 13 -6.41 4.74 9.81
C ALA A 13 -7.93 4.74 9.85
N ALA A 14 -8.49 5.94 9.96
CA ALA A 14 -9.92 6.18 9.89
C ALA A 14 -10.31 6.76 8.52
N HIS A 15 -11.53 6.51 8.08
CA HIS A 15 -12.08 7.05 6.83
C HIS A 15 -13.61 7.08 6.84
N THR A 16 -14.18 7.72 5.83
CA THR A 16 -15.57 7.47 5.43
C THR A 16 -15.61 6.90 4.02
N LEU A 17 -16.75 6.32 3.65
CA LEU A 17 -16.99 5.87 2.30
C LEU A 17 -18.48 6.00 1.95
N HIS A 18 -18.74 6.60 0.79
CA HIS A 18 -20.09 6.81 0.29
C HIS A 18 -20.58 5.58 -0.49
N ARG A 19 -20.85 4.47 0.21
CA ARG A 19 -21.44 3.29 -0.43
C ARG A 19 -22.94 3.47 -0.69
N THR A 20 -23.45 2.69 -1.64
CA THR A 20 -24.87 2.59 -1.97
C THR A 20 -25.53 1.38 -1.31
N ILE A 21 -24.81 0.26 -1.16
CA ILE A 21 -25.24 -0.96 -0.46
C ILE A 21 -24.60 -1.01 0.92
N ASP A 22 -25.35 -1.40 1.95
CA ASP A 22 -24.92 -1.43 3.37
C ASP A 22 -24.26 -0.12 3.80
N ALA A 23 -24.85 0.99 3.34
CA ALA A 23 -24.20 2.30 3.31
C ALA A 23 -24.02 2.94 4.69
N GLU A 24 -24.88 2.62 5.65
CA GLU A 24 -24.98 3.34 6.90
C GLU A 24 -23.68 3.30 7.71
N GLY A 25 -23.06 2.12 7.84
CA GLY A 25 -21.78 1.96 8.52
C GLY A 25 -20.64 2.67 7.80
N SER A 26 -20.62 2.56 6.46
CA SER A 26 -19.54 3.14 5.64
C SER A 26 -19.52 4.67 5.63
N ARG A 27 -20.69 5.32 5.76
CA ARG A 27 -20.81 6.79 5.77
C ARG A 27 -20.38 7.41 7.10
N ARG A 28 -20.33 6.63 8.19
CA ARG A 28 -19.78 7.09 9.46
C ARG A 28 -18.26 7.05 9.43
N ILE A 29 -17.65 7.91 10.24
CA ILE A 29 -16.23 7.78 10.54
C ILE A 29 -16.02 6.43 11.23
N HIS A 30 -15.17 5.61 10.63
CA HIS A 30 -14.74 4.32 11.15
C HIS A 30 -13.30 4.08 10.70
N GLY A 31 -12.67 3.02 11.19
CA GLY A 31 -11.29 2.73 10.83
C GLY A 31 -11.00 1.26 10.75
N HIS A 32 -9.83 0.95 10.21
CA HIS A 32 -9.34 -0.41 10.05
C HIS A 32 -7.84 -0.46 10.31
N THR A 33 -7.38 -1.62 10.77
CA THR A 33 -5.97 -2.01 10.63
C THR A 33 -5.78 -2.53 9.21
N TYR A 34 -5.14 -1.74 8.37
CA TYR A 34 -4.80 -2.11 7.00
C TYR A 34 -3.44 -2.81 6.99
N HIS A 35 -3.36 -3.92 6.27
CA HIS A 35 -2.10 -4.57 5.96
C HIS A 35 -1.76 -4.33 4.50
N ALA A 36 -0.49 -4.01 4.22
CA ALA A 36 -0.01 -3.79 2.87
C ALA A 36 1.23 -4.66 2.59
N GLU A 37 1.38 -5.05 1.33
CA GLU A 37 2.53 -5.77 0.81
C GLU A 37 2.98 -5.11 -0.49
N VAL A 38 4.27 -4.81 -0.57
CA VAL A 38 4.90 -4.23 -1.77
C VAL A 38 5.89 -5.24 -2.30
N ALA A 39 5.81 -5.54 -3.59
CA ALA A 39 6.75 -6.43 -4.26
C ALA A 39 7.54 -5.68 -5.34
N LEU A 40 8.84 -5.96 -5.38
CA LEU A 40 9.78 -5.47 -6.38
C LEU A 40 10.28 -6.64 -7.21
N SER A 41 10.55 -6.37 -8.49
CA SER A 41 11.16 -7.36 -9.38
C SER A 41 12.47 -6.88 -9.97
N GLY A 42 13.43 -7.79 -10.09
CA GLY A 42 14.71 -7.48 -10.71
C GLY A 42 15.66 -8.66 -10.81
N THR A 43 16.87 -8.38 -11.25
CA THR A 43 17.97 -9.34 -11.29
C THR A 43 18.96 -8.96 -10.18
N PRO A 44 19.40 -9.91 -9.35
CA PRO A 44 20.44 -9.66 -8.35
C PRO A 44 21.68 -9.01 -8.95
N SER A 45 22.18 -7.95 -8.31
CA SER A 45 23.46 -7.34 -8.66
C SER A 45 24.60 -8.35 -8.50
N LEU A 46 25.58 -8.31 -9.40
CA LEU A 46 26.75 -9.19 -9.35
C LEU A 46 27.64 -8.93 -8.13
N GLU A 47 27.63 -7.70 -7.62
CA GLU A 47 28.45 -7.31 -6.47
C GLU A 47 27.79 -7.70 -5.14
N SER A 48 26.51 -7.37 -4.97
CA SER A 48 25.81 -7.56 -3.70
C SER A 48 25.00 -8.84 -3.60
N GLY A 49 24.68 -9.49 -4.74
CA GLY A 49 23.78 -10.65 -4.79
C GLY A 49 22.31 -10.33 -4.48
N MET A 50 21.92 -9.04 -4.45
CA MET A 50 20.57 -8.59 -4.09
C MET A 50 19.84 -7.93 -5.26
N VAL A 51 18.51 -8.10 -5.32
CA VAL A 51 17.64 -7.31 -6.23
C VAL A 51 17.64 -5.84 -5.80
N VAL A 52 17.48 -5.60 -4.49
CA VAL A 52 17.69 -4.32 -3.81
C VAL A 52 18.01 -4.62 -2.35
N ASP A 53 18.73 -3.73 -1.68
CA ASP A 53 18.84 -3.80 -0.22
C ASP A 53 17.46 -3.56 0.41
N LEU A 54 16.95 -4.56 1.14
CA LEU A 54 15.64 -4.49 1.80
C LEU A 54 15.53 -3.34 2.82
N ALA A 55 16.65 -2.81 3.34
CA ALA A 55 16.62 -1.62 4.18
C ALA A 55 16.17 -0.37 3.41
N ILE A 56 16.51 -0.25 2.12
CA ILE A 56 16.03 0.83 1.24
C ILE A 56 14.53 0.68 1.05
N LEU A 57 14.05 -0.53 0.74
CA LEU A 57 12.61 -0.80 0.58
C LEU A 57 11.83 -0.44 1.85
N ARG A 58 12.31 -0.85 3.03
CA ARG A 58 11.67 -0.53 4.31
C ARG A 58 11.62 0.97 4.58
N ARG A 59 12.70 1.70 4.30
CA ARG A 59 12.74 3.16 4.48
C ARG A 59 11.74 3.89 3.56
N GLU A 60 11.63 3.48 2.30
CA GLU A 60 10.65 4.07 1.39
C GLU A 60 9.23 3.69 1.75
N ILE A 61 9.00 2.45 2.21
CA ILE A 61 7.70 2.05 2.77
C ILE A 61 7.34 2.90 3.97
N GLU A 62 8.26 3.15 4.90
CA GLU A 62 8.00 3.96 6.09
C GLU A 62 7.59 5.40 5.73
N ARG A 63 8.28 6.02 4.76
CA ARG A 63 7.92 7.34 4.24
C ARG A 63 6.48 7.41 3.72
N VAL A 64 5.99 6.34 3.07
CA VAL A 64 4.61 6.27 2.58
C VAL A 64 3.64 5.93 3.72
N ARG A 65 4.06 5.06 4.65
CA ARG A 65 3.30 4.69 5.85
C ARG A 65 3.01 5.91 6.72
N ASP A 66 3.97 6.80 6.93
CA ASP A 66 3.81 8.04 7.72
C ASP A 66 2.70 8.98 7.18
N ALA A 67 2.41 8.89 5.88
CA ALA A 67 1.32 9.64 5.26
C ALA A 67 -0.06 9.00 5.52
N LEU A 68 -0.12 7.75 5.96
CA LEU A 68 -1.35 6.96 6.12
C LEU A 68 -1.66 6.59 7.58
N ASP A 69 -0.62 6.29 8.37
CA ASP A 69 -0.75 5.77 9.73
C ASP A 69 -1.24 6.86 10.70
N HIS A 70 -2.20 6.48 11.55
CA HIS A 70 -2.89 7.37 12.49
C HIS A 70 -3.52 8.61 11.82
N ARG A 71 -3.96 8.48 10.56
CA ARG A 71 -4.61 9.57 9.81
C ARG A 71 -6.10 9.34 9.59
N PHE A 72 -6.80 10.44 9.33
CA PHE A 72 -8.09 10.43 8.68
C PHE A 72 -7.89 10.52 7.16
N LEU A 73 -8.10 9.41 6.46
CA LEU A 73 -7.69 9.24 5.06
C LEU A 73 -8.41 10.19 4.09
N ASP A 74 -9.61 10.63 4.44
CA ASP A 74 -10.41 11.56 3.64
C ASP A 74 -9.74 12.95 3.49
N GLU A 75 -8.78 13.29 4.36
CA GLU A 75 -8.00 14.55 4.29
C GLU A 75 -6.80 14.47 3.34
N ILE A 76 -6.46 13.27 2.85
CA ILE A 76 -5.35 13.05 1.93
C ILE A 76 -5.83 13.29 0.50
N ALA A 77 -5.65 14.51 0.01
CA ALA A 77 -6.18 14.94 -1.29
C ALA A 77 -5.75 14.02 -2.45
N GLU A 78 -4.51 13.49 -2.45
CA GLU A 78 -4.04 12.63 -3.54
C GLU A 78 -4.50 11.16 -3.44
N LEU A 79 -5.16 10.77 -2.34
CA LEU A 79 -5.68 9.42 -2.15
C LEU A 79 -7.05 9.23 -2.82
N GLY A 80 -7.89 10.27 -2.81
CA GLY A 80 -9.31 10.14 -3.18
C GLY A 80 -10.10 9.32 -2.15
N PRO A 81 -11.28 8.76 -2.51
CA PRO A 81 -12.05 7.92 -1.60
C PRO A 81 -11.20 6.76 -1.09
N ALA A 82 -11.19 6.51 0.22
CA ALA A 82 -10.29 5.55 0.84
C ALA A 82 -10.71 4.07 0.65
N THR A 83 -10.86 3.65 -0.61
CA THR A 83 -11.06 2.26 -1.01
C THR A 83 -9.74 1.49 -1.04
N LEU A 84 -9.80 0.16 -1.15
CA LEU A 84 -8.58 -0.65 -1.23
C LEU A 84 -7.81 -0.40 -2.53
N GLU A 85 -8.53 -0.16 -3.62
CA GLU A 85 -7.99 0.17 -4.94
C GLU A 85 -7.20 1.48 -4.89
N ASN A 86 -7.79 2.53 -4.29
CA ASN A 86 -7.14 3.83 -4.18
C ASN A 86 -5.94 3.81 -3.22
N LEU A 87 -6.02 3.04 -2.13
CA LEU A 87 -4.87 2.78 -1.26
C LEU A 87 -3.73 2.08 -2.02
N CYS A 88 -4.03 1.03 -2.80
CA CYS A 88 -3.05 0.37 -3.65
C CYS A 88 -2.40 1.35 -4.64
N ALA A 89 -3.23 2.16 -5.34
CA ALA A 89 -2.76 3.15 -6.31
C ALA A 89 -1.90 4.25 -5.67
N PHE A 90 -2.29 4.75 -4.50
CA PHE A 90 -1.55 5.77 -3.76
C PHE A 90 -0.17 5.25 -3.33
N ILE A 91 -0.14 4.05 -2.71
CA ILE A 91 1.11 3.41 -2.27
C ILE A 91 2.00 3.14 -3.48
N GLY A 92 1.45 2.54 -4.54
CA GLY A 92 2.17 2.24 -5.77
C GLY A 92 2.78 3.50 -6.38
N LYS A 93 1.97 4.54 -6.62
CA LYS A 93 2.43 5.82 -7.18
C LYS A 93 3.56 6.45 -6.35
N ARG A 94 3.43 6.49 -5.03
CA ARG A 94 4.44 7.12 -4.14
C ARG A 94 5.74 6.32 -4.09
N LEU A 95 5.67 5.00 -4.16
CA LEU A 95 6.87 4.14 -4.13
C LEU A 95 7.55 4.05 -5.49
N SER A 96 6.80 3.98 -6.60
CA SER A 96 7.38 3.93 -7.96
C SER A 96 8.21 5.18 -8.31
N GLN A 97 8.03 6.30 -7.60
CA GLN A 97 8.86 7.50 -7.75
C GLN A 97 10.31 7.29 -7.32
N SER A 98 10.56 6.52 -6.25
CA SER A 98 11.90 6.24 -5.71
C SER A 98 12.37 4.82 -6.04
N LEU A 99 11.44 3.90 -6.29
CA LEU A 99 11.68 2.49 -6.59
C LEU A 99 10.92 2.08 -7.87
N PRO A 100 11.45 2.38 -9.07
CA PRO A 100 10.78 2.03 -10.34
C PRO A 100 10.59 0.53 -10.57
N SER A 101 11.24 -0.32 -9.77
CA SER A 101 11.13 -1.77 -9.83
C SER A 101 9.93 -2.36 -9.06
N VAL A 102 9.09 -1.51 -8.45
CA VAL A 102 7.84 -1.94 -7.81
C VAL A 102 6.89 -2.49 -8.88
N ILE A 103 6.46 -3.74 -8.72
CA ILE A 103 5.59 -4.44 -9.67
C ILE A 103 4.22 -4.79 -9.10
N ARG A 104 4.07 -4.79 -7.78
CA ARG A 104 2.82 -5.16 -7.11
C ARG A 104 2.67 -4.42 -5.80
N VAL A 105 1.45 -3.94 -5.55
CA VAL A 105 1.00 -3.50 -4.24
C VAL A 105 -0.27 -4.26 -3.89
N ARG A 106 -0.34 -4.81 -2.69
CA ARG A 106 -1.55 -5.43 -2.16
C ARG A 106 -1.94 -4.75 -0.86
N VAL A 107 -3.22 -4.41 -0.69
CA VAL A 107 -3.78 -3.88 0.56
C VAL A 107 -4.91 -4.79 1.03
N MET A 108 -4.96 -5.05 2.33
CA MET A 108 -5.82 -6.05 2.96
C MET A 108 -6.44 -5.50 4.24
N ARG A 109 -7.65 -5.95 4.56
CA ARG A 109 -8.25 -5.86 5.89
C ARG A 109 -8.47 -7.27 6.43
N PRO A 110 -7.52 -7.85 7.18
CA PRO A 110 -7.60 -9.26 7.57
C PRO A 110 -8.85 -9.61 8.39
N ALA A 111 -9.32 -8.68 9.25
CA ALA A 111 -10.49 -8.89 10.08
C ALA A 111 -11.78 -9.12 9.28
N SER A 112 -11.93 -8.44 8.14
CA SER A 112 -13.08 -8.62 7.24
C SER A 112 -12.80 -9.57 6.07
N GLY A 113 -11.55 -9.98 5.86
CA GLY A 113 -11.13 -10.84 4.75
C GLY A 113 -10.97 -10.12 3.40
N ASP A 114 -11.12 -8.79 3.36
CA ASP A 114 -11.05 -8.03 2.12
C ASP A 114 -9.60 -7.85 1.64
N SER A 115 -9.36 -7.89 0.33
CA SER A 115 -8.09 -7.47 -0.25
C SER A 115 -8.23 -6.93 -1.66
N CYS A 116 -7.31 -6.05 -2.04
CA CYS A 116 -7.10 -5.58 -3.41
C CYS A 116 -5.62 -5.72 -3.76
N THR A 117 -5.34 -6.05 -5.02
CA THR A 117 -3.98 -6.10 -5.57
C THR A 117 -3.92 -5.23 -6.81
N LEU A 118 -2.98 -4.30 -6.83
CA LEU A 118 -2.55 -3.56 -8.02
C LEU A 118 -1.31 -4.22 -8.59
N HIS A 119 -1.34 -4.51 -9.89
CA HIS A 119 -0.16 -4.87 -10.69
C HIS A 119 0.30 -3.63 -11.44
N ILE A 120 1.60 -3.33 -11.39
CA ILE A 120 2.21 -2.17 -12.03
C ILE A 120 3.05 -2.71 -13.20
N GLU A 121 2.70 -2.25 -14.41
CA GLU A 121 3.37 -2.60 -15.67
C GLU A 121 4.64 -1.78 -15.91
#